data_AF-A0A3D3WCG1-F1
#
_entry.id   AF-A0A3D3WCG1-F1
#
_cell.length_a   1.000
_cell.length_b   1.000
_cell.length_c   1.000
_cell.angle_alpha   90.00
_cell.angle_beta   90.00
_cell.angle_gamma   90.00
#
_symmetry.space_group_name_H-M   'P 1'
#
loop_
_entity.id
_entity.type
_entity.pdbx_description
1 polymer ?
#
loop_
_entity_poly.entity_id
_entity_poly.type
_entity_poly.pdbx_seq_one_letter_code
_entity_poly.pdbx_strand_id
1 'polypeptide(L)'
;MKIFNSAFSRVHMIFALFSGINIFFGFALGFPIPFFRTTAQLHFLAGLLTLSTPFVLLIFLKNRKPVWTAFTVRLSFNKNDFKNKPLILAKIVAWIFISSLLLFVLAGIFIKLGIAAWMYPNRNIFWLHTKGIYLLPPLLILHAVTMTRVYRKRDREVKKIR
;
A
#
# COMPACT_ATOMS: atom_id res chain seq x y z
N MET A 1 -12.33 20.60 6.13
CA MET A 1 -12.22 19.13 5.90
C MET A 1 -11.63 18.44 7.14
N LYS A 2 -12.45 17.79 7.99
CA LYS A 2 -12.01 17.16 9.27
C LYS A 2 -11.40 15.75 9.11
N ILE A 3 -11.31 15.20 7.89
CA ILE A 3 -10.92 13.80 7.63
C ILE A 3 -9.40 13.60 7.80
N PHE A 4 -8.58 14.65 7.59
CA PHE A 4 -7.11 14.59 7.63
C PHE A 4 -6.48 14.79 9.03
N ASN A 5 -7.27 15.05 10.08
CA ASN A 5 -6.70 15.41 11.38
C ASN A 5 -6.33 14.23 12.28
N SER A 6 -6.69 12.99 11.91
CA SER A 6 -6.33 11.82 12.73
C SER A 6 -4.85 11.45 12.54
N ALA A 7 -4.19 10.99 13.62
CA ALA A 7 -2.82 10.48 13.54
C ALA A 7 -2.68 9.33 12.54
N PHE A 8 -3.69 8.46 12.44
CA PHE A 8 -3.75 7.40 11.44
C PHE A 8 -3.76 7.97 10.01
N SER A 9 -4.59 8.99 9.74
CA SER A 9 -4.66 9.55 8.38
C SER A 9 -3.32 10.14 7.95
N ARG A 10 -2.57 10.77 8.87
CA ARG A 10 -1.23 11.28 8.58
C ARG A 10 -0.26 10.16 8.21
N VAL A 11 -0.21 9.09 9.00
CA VAL A 11 0.63 7.90 8.70
C VAL A 11 0.25 7.28 7.36
N HIS A 12 -1.05 7.11 7.11
CA HIS A 12 -1.55 6.55 5.86
C HIS A 12 -1.21 7.42 4.64
N MET A 13 -1.28 8.75 4.76
CA MET A 13 -0.86 9.65 3.67
C MET A 13 0.63 9.55 3.37
N ILE A 14 1.49 9.46 4.39
CA ILE A 14 2.94 9.30 4.17
C ILE A 14 3.22 7.96 3.46
N PHE A 15 2.57 6.89 3.90
CA PHE A 15 2.65 5.59 3.23
C PHE A 15 2.17 5.68 1.76
N ALA A 16 1.04 6.34 1.53
CA ALA A 16 0.47 6.53 0.19
C ALA A 16 1.38 7.38 -0.70
N LEU A 17 2.04 8.40 -0.14
CA LEU A 17 3.01 9.24 -0.84
C LEU A 17 4.22 8.41 -1.31
N PHE A 18 4.86 7.64 -0.41
CA PHE A 18 5.99 6.79 -0.81
C PHE A 18 5.58 5.72 -1.81
N SER A 19 4.39 5.13 -1.64
CA SER A 19 3.82 4.18 -2.61
C SER A 19 3.63 4.84 -3.98
N GLY A 20 3.08 6.06 -4.00
CA GLY A 20 2.85 6.82 -5.23
C GLY A 20 4.15 7.19 -5.95
N ILE A 21 5.15 7.66 -5.20
CA ILE A 21 6.50 7.96 -5.73
C ILE A 21 7.15 6.68 -6.28
N ASN A 22 7.05 5.57 -5.55
CA ASN A 22 7.59 4.28 -5.99
C ASN A 22 6.93 3.81 -7.29
N ILE A 23 5.60 3.83 -7.38
CA ILE A 23 4.86 3.46 -8.59
C ILE A 23 5.23 4.39 -9.75
N PHE A 24 5.28 5.71 -9.53
CA PHE A 24 5.65 6.69 -10.54
C PHE A 24 7.03 6.41 -11.14
N PHE A 25 8.06 6.23 -10.29
CA PHE A 25 9.39 5.89 -10.78
C PHE A 25 9.45 4.50 -11.43
N GLY A 26 8.67 3.53 -10.93
CA GLY A 26 8.54 2.23 -11.56
C GLY A 26 8.04 2.34 -13.01
N PHE A 27 7.05 3.22 -13.24
CA PHE A 27 6.52 3.47 -14.58
C PHE A 27 7.55 4.19 -15.45
N ALA A 28 8.22 5.21 -14.90
CA ALA A 28 9.25 5.95 -15.61
C ALA A 28 10.41 5.05 -16.07
N LEU A 29 10.79 4.04 -15.28
CA LEU A 29 11.81 3.05 -15.65
C LEU A 29 11.39 2.11 -16.78
N GLY A 30 10.10 2.06 -17.12
CA GLY A 30 9.60 1.37 -18.31
C GLY A 30 9.91 2.09 -19.63
N PHE A 31 10.42 3.32 -19.58
CA PHE A 31 10.75 4.14 -20.74
C PHE A 31 12.25 4.41 -20.83
N PRO A 32 12.79 4.69 -22.03
CA PRO A 32 14.19 5.07 -22.19
C PRO A 32 14.43 6.49 -21.66
N ILE A 33 14.80 6.60 -20.39
CA ILE A 33 15.09 7.88 -19.72
C ILE A 33 16.61 8.08 -19.51
N PRO A 34 17.13 9.33 -19.64
CA PRO A 34 18.56 9.60 -19.53
C PRO A 34 19.14 9.34 -18.13
N PHE A 35 18.31 9.40 -17.07
CA PHE A 35 18.74 9.24 -15.67
C PHE A 35 18.35 7.88 -15.06
N PHE A 36 18.36 6.81 -15.86
CA PHE A 36 17.86 5.49 -15.45
C PHE A 36 18.39 4.99 -14.10
N ARG A 37 19.72 5.07 -13.86
CA ARG A 37 20.33 4.58 -12.61
C ARG A 37 19.82 5.31 -11.38
N THR A 38 19.75 6.64 -11.45
CA THR A 38 19.24 7.48 -10.35
C THR A 38 17.76 7.20 -10.11
N THR A 39 16.96 7.12 -11.17
CA THR A 39 15.54 6.76 -11.07
C THR A 39 15.34 5.37 -10.44
N ALA A 40 16.18 4.39 -10.79
CA ALA A 40 16.12 3.05 -10.23
C ALA A 40 16.49 3.04 -8.74
N GLN A 41 17.45 3.85 -8.32
CA GLN A 41 17.79 4.03 -6.90
C GLN A 41 16.64 4.69 -6.13
N LEU A 42 16.05 5.76 -6.66
CA LEU A 42 14.91 6.45 -6.03
C LEU A 42 13.68 5.53 -5.95
N HIS A 43 13.40 4.76 -7.00
CA HIS A 43 12.37 3.72 -6.98
C HIS A 43 12.63 2.73 -5.85
N PHE A 44 13.83 2.15 -5.79
CA PHE A 44 14.20 1.18 -4.75
C PHE A 44 14.05 1.76 -3.33
N LEU A 45 14.58 2.96 -3.08
CA LEU A 45 14.46 3.63 -1.79
C LEU A 45 13.00 3.92 -1.42
N ALA A 46 12.19 4.42 -2.35
CA ALA A 46 10.77 4.65 -2.11
C ALA A 46 10.01 3.35 -1.79
N GLY A 47 10.41 2.22 -2.38
CA GLY A 47 9.86 0.90 -2.07
C GLY A 47 10.18 0.45 -0.64
N LEU A 48 11.44 0.60 -0.22
CA LEU A 48 11.86 0.33 1.15
C LEU A 48 11.16 1.23 2.17
N LEU A 49 11.03 2.52 1.86
CA LEU A 49 10.31 3.48 2.70
C LEU A 49 8.83 3.13 2.80
N THR A 50 8.20 2.70 1.71
CA THR A 50 6.80 2.24 1.74
C THR A 50 6.61 1.13 2.78
N LEU A 51 7.47 0.11 2.79
CA LEU A 51 7.39 -1.00 3.74
C LEU A 51 7.70 -0.60 5.18
N SER A 52 8.74 0.23 5.39
CA SER A 52 9.24 0.57 6.73
C SER A 52 8.43 1.68 7.41
N THR A 53 7.86 2.61 6.66
CA THR A 53 7.08 3.76 7.17
C THR A 53 6.05 3.41 8.25
N PRO A 54 5.15 2.42 8.07
CA PRO A 54 4.15 2.12 9.09
C PRO A 54 4.78 1.68 10.41
N PHE A 55 5.94 1.03 10.39
CA PHE A 55 6.64 0.59 11.60
C PHE A 55 7.47 1.72 12.23
N VAL A 56 8.26 2.42 11.41
CA VAL A 56 9.14 3.51 11.86
C VAL A 56 8.33 4.65 12.45
N LEU A 57 7.25 5.08 11.77
CA LEU A 57 6.42 6.18 12.28
C LEU A 57 5.74 5.82 13.61
N LEU A 58 5.37 4.55 13.84
CA LEU A 58 4.78 4.13 15.12
C LEU A 58 5.72 4.29 16.31
N ILE A 59 7.04 4.23 16.10
CA ILE A 59 8.05 4.41 17.15
C ILE A 59 8.06 5.88 17.63
N PHE A 60 7.98 6.83 16.70
CA PHE A 60 8.09 8.27 16.98
C PHE A 60 6.77 8.97 17.32
N LEU A 61 5.63 8.30 17.14
CA LEU A 61 4.32 8.87 17.45
C LEU A 61 4.01 8.79 18.95
N LYS A 62 3.88 9.97 19.59
CA LYS A 62 3.37 10.08 20.98
C LYS A 62 2.04 9.33 21.19
N ASN A 63 1.17 9.32 20.18
CA ASN A 63 -0.14 8.64 20.19
C ASN A 63 -0.15 7.35 19.34
N ARG A 64 0.86 6.47 19.50
CA ARG A 64 0.98 5.22 18.73
C ARG A 64 -0.16 4.23 18.93
N LYS A 65 -0.70 4.11 20.15
CA LYS A 65 -1.77 3.15 20.49
C LYS A 65 -3.02 3.33 19.59
N PRO A 66 -3.63 4.52 19.49
CA PRO A 66 -4.75 4.75 18.58
C PRO A 66 -4.45 4.43 17.11
N VAL A 67 -3.24 4.72 16.64
CA VAL A 67 -2.85 4.42 15.24
C VAL A 67 -2.77 2.93 15.01
N TRP A 68 -2.12 2.19 15.93
CA TRP A 68 -2.03 0.74 15.88
C TRP A 68 -3.41 0.09 15.92
N THR A 69 -4.26 0.47 16.88
CA THR A 69 -5.64 -0.02 16.96
C THR A 69 -6.41 0.25 15.67
N ALA A 70 -6.27 1.45 15.09
CA ALA A 70 -6.94 1.80 13.85
C ALA A 70 -6.39 1.03 12.62
N PHE A 71 -5.14 0.56 12.67
CA PHE A 71 -4.56 -0.35 11.69
C PHE A 71 -5.14 -1.76 11.86
N THR A 72 -5.09 -2.30 13.08
CA THR A 72 -5.61 -3.63 13.42
C THR A 72 -7.09 -3.75 13.07
N VAL A 73 -7.94 -2.81 13.48
CA VAL A 73 -9.40 -2.85 13.21
C VAL A 73 -9.71 -2.83 11.72
N ARG A 74 -8.89 -2.16 10.92
CA ARG A 74 -9.08 -2.06 9.46
C ARG A 74 -8.60 -3.30 8.70
N LEU A 75 -7.69 -4.09 9.28
CA LEU A 75 -7.18 -5.32 8.65
C LEU A 75 -7.77 -6.60 9.27
N SER A 76 -8.19 -6.58 10.52
CA SER A 76 -8.77 -7.76 11.19
C SER A 76 -10.14 -8.08 10.62
N PHE A 77 -10.47 -9.35 10.44
CA PHE A 77 -11.82 -9.78 10.07
C PHE A 77 -12.63 -10.10 11.33
N ASN A 78 -13.80 -9.48 11.46
CA ASN A 78 -14.74 -9.73 12.55
C ASN A 78 -16.03 -10.36 12.00
N LYS A 79 -16.74 -11.16 12.82
CA LYS A 79 -18.02 -11.79 12.42
C LYS A 79 -19.05 -10.77 11.92
N ASN A 80 -19.08 -9.56 12.50
CA ASN A 80 -19.99 -8.49 12.09
C ASN A 80 -19.62 -7.84 10.74
N ASP A 81 -18.38 -7.98 10.27
CA ASP A 81 -17.96 -7.42 8.98
C ASP A 81 -18.65 -8.13 7.81
N PHE A 82 -18.94 -9.43 7.94
CA PHE A 82 -19.63 -10.22 6.93
C PHE A 82 -21.07 -9.76 6.69
N LYS A 83 -21.70 -9.12 7.69
CA LYS A 83 -23.01 -8.48 7.52
C LYS A 83 -22.94 -7.18 6.71
N ASN A 84 -21.73 -6.62 6.54
CA ASN A 84 -21.49 -5.38 5.84
C ASN A 84 -20.63 -5.60 4.58
N LYS A 85 -21.27 -6.04 3.49
CA LYS A 85 -20.63 -6.31 2.17
C LYS A 85 -19.58 -5.27 1.72
N PRO A 86 -19.80 -3.95 1.77
CA PRO A 86 -18.78 -3.00 1.35
C PRO A 86 -17.57 -2.96 2.31
N LEU A 87 -17.77 -3.21 3.61
CA LEU A 87 -16.67 -3.24 4.59
C LEU A 87 -15.79 -4.48 4.40
N ILE A 88 -16.39 -5.67 4.29
CA ILE A 88 -15.62 -6.90 4.07
C ILE A 88 -14.83 -6.82 2.75
N LEU A 89 -15.43 -6.28 1.68
CA LEU A 89 -14.75 -6.08 0.41
C LEU A 89 -13.58 -5.11 0.54
N ALA A 90 -13.74 -3.99 1.26
CA ALA A 90 -12.65 -3.06 1.51
C ALA A 90 -11.48 -3.71 2.27
N LYS A 91 -11.76 -4.60 3.23
CA LYS A 91 -10.74 -5.34 3.97
C LYS A 91 -10.00 -6.36 3.10
N ILE A 92 -10.74 -7.13 2.29
CA ILE A 92 -10.15 -8.09 1.33
C ILE A 92 -9.23 -7.35 0.36
N VAL A 93 -9.71 -6.26 -0.24
CA VAL A 93 -8.90 -5.45 -1.17
C VAL A 93 -7.68 -4.85 -0.49
N ALA A 94 -7.81 -4.37 0.75
CA ALA A 94 -6.68 -3.88 1.53
C ALA A 94 -5.62 -4.96 1.75
N TRP A 95 -6.02 -6.19 2.09
CA TRP A 95 -5.09 -7.33 2.24
C TRP A 95 -4.40 -7.68 0.93
N ILE A 96 -5.15 -7.81 -0.16
CA ILE A 96 -4.58 -8.10 -1.48
C ILE A 96 -3.56 -7.02 -1.87
N PHE A 97 -3.89 -5.75 -1.63
CA PHE A 97 -3.01 -4.63 -1.94
C PHE A 97 -1.73 -4.65 -1.09
N ILE A 98 -1.84 -4.84 0.23
CA ILE A 98 -0.68 -4.89 1.14
C ILE A 98 0.22 -6.09 0.83
N SER A 99 -0.36 -7.28 0.61
CA SER A 99 0.40 -8.48 0.26
C SER A 99 1.11 -8.33 -1.09
N SER A 100 0.46 -7.68 -2.06
CA SER A 100 1.09 -7.37 -3.36
C SER A 100 2.27 -6.43 -3.19
N LEU A 101 2.11 -5.33 -2.43
CA LEU A 101 3.20 -4.41 -2.14
C LEU A 101 4.38 -5.12 -1.46
N LEU A 102 4.10 -5.95 -0.45
CA LEU A 102 5.13 -6.72 0.24
C LEU A 102 5.89 -7.64 -0.71
N LEU A 103 5.17 -8.40 -1.55
CA LEU A 103 5.76 -9.28 -2.55
C LEU A 103 6.66 -8.50 -3.52
N PHE A 104 6.20 -7.37 -4.07
CA PHE A 104 6.97 -6.59 -5.03
C PHE A 104 8.19 -5.90 -4.41
N VAL A 105 8.10 -5.43 -3.16
CA VAL A 105 9.24 -4.88 -2.44
C VAL A 105 10.29 -5.96 -2.19
N LEU A 106 9.88 -7.14 -1.72
CA LEU A 106 10.81 -8.27 -1.51
C LEU A 106 11.46 -8.71 -2.82
N ALA A 107 10.70 -8.82 -3.90
CA ALA A 107 11.23 -9.10 -5.23
C ALA A 107 12.26 -8.04 -5.66
N GLY A 108 11.97 -6.75 -5.44
CA GLY A 108 12.89 -5.64 -5.72
C GLY A 108 14.21 -5.74 -4.92
N ILE A 109 14.13 -6.12 -3.64
CA ILE A 109 15.31 -6.38 -2.80
C ILE A 109 16.14 -7.55 -3.37
N PHE A 110 15.49 -8.66 -3.71
CA PHE A 110 16.17 -9.85 -4.22
C PHE A 110 16.84 -9.59 -5.57
N ILE A 111 16.19 -8.82 -6.45
CA ILE A 111 16.77 -8.37 -7.72
C ILE A 111 17.98 -7.47 -7.46
N LYS A 112 17.84 -6.46 -6.59
CA LYS A 112 18.89 -5.48 -6.31
C LYS A 112 20.14 -6.11 -5.71
N LEU A 113 19.97 -7.13 -4.86
CA LEU A 113 21.06 -7.85 -4.19
C LEU A 113 21.62 -9.02 -5.02
N GLY A 114 21.05 -9.32 -6.19
CA GLY A 114 21.46 -10.48 -7.00
C GLY A 114 20.98 -11.84 -6.48
N ILE A 115 20.31 -11.88 -5.32
CA ILE A 115 19.76 -13.09 -4.70
C ILE A 115 18.74 -13.77 -5.62
N ALA A 116 17.95 -13.00 -6.37
CA ALA A 116 16.96 -13.55 -7.29
C ALA A 116 17.60 -14.46 -8.36
N ALA A 117 18.73 -14.04 -8.92
CA ALA A 117 19.46 -14.81 -9.94
C ALA A 117 20.10 -16.07 -9.34
N TRP A 118 20.54 -16.00 -8.08
CA TRP A 118 21.12 -17.14 -7.37
C TRP A 118 20.09 -18.19 -6.94
N MET A 119 18.98 -17.76 -6.31
CA MET A 119 17.94 -18.68 -5.81
C MET A 119 17.02 -19.22 -6.92
N TYR A 120 16.80 -18.44 -7.98
CA TYR A 120 15.85 -18.77 -9.04
C TYR A 120 16.45 -18.57 -10.44
N PRO A 121 17.55 -19.25 -10.79
CA PRO A 121 18.28 -19.02 -12.04
C PRO A 121 17.43 -19.27 -13.30
N ASN A 122 16.44 -20.17 -13.20
CA ASN A 122 15.55 -20.52 -14.31
C ASN A 122 14.27 -19.66 -14.38
N ARG A 123 14.16 -18.61 -13.55
CA ARG A 123 12.98 -17.74 -13.49
C ARG A 123 13.37 -16.29 -13.70
N ASN A 124 12.64 -15.60 -14.57
CA ASN A 124 12.83 -14.17 -14.77
C ASN A 124 12.07 -13.36 -13.70
N ILE A 125 12.64 -13.30 -12.49
CA ILE A 125 12.06 -12.55 -11.36
C ILE A 125 11.97 -11.05 -11.68
N PHE A 126 12.91 -10.52 -12.47
CA PHE A 126 12.84 -9.14 -12.95
C PHE A 126 11.57 -8.90 -13.78
N TRP A 127 11.26 -9.79 -14.73
CA TRP A 127 10.03 -9.70 -15.51
C TRP A 127 8.77 -9.80 -14.65
N LEU A 128 8.75 -10.69 -13.66
CA LEU A 128 7.62 -10.79 -12.74
C LEU A 128 7.43 -9.49 -11.94
N HIS A 129 8.52 -8.90 -11.46
CA HIS A 129 8.52 -7.63 -10.74
C HIS A 129 8.00 -6.48 -11.62
N THR A 130 8.47 -6.37 -12.87
CA THR A 130 8.01 -5.32 -13.78
C THR A 130 6.55 -5.49 -14.19
N LYS A 131 6.05 -6.73 -14.37
CA LYS A 131 4.63 -6.99 -14.64
C LYS A 131 3.72 -6.58 -13.47
N GLY A 132 4.24 -6.55 -12.26
CA GLY A 132 3.53 -6.06 -11.08
C GLY A 132 2.98 -4.65 -11.20
N ILE A 133 3.63 -3.82 -12.01
CA ILE A 133 3.21 -2.43 -12.20
C ILE A 133 1.82 -2.30 -12.83
N TYR A 134 1.38 -3.30 -13.60
CA TYR A 134 0.05 -3.30 -14.19
C TYR A 134 -1.04 -3.72 -13.20
N LEU A 135 -0.67 -4.40 -12.12
CA LEU A 135 -1.60 -4.86 -11.08
C LEU A 135 -1.87 -3.78 -10.03
N LEU A 136 -0.87 -2.96 -9.69
CA LEU A 136 -0.96 -1.99 -8.60
C LEU A 136 -1.97 -0.85 -8.85
N PRO A 137 -2.06 -0.20 -10.02
CA PRO A 137 -3.03 0.87 -10.25
C PRO A 137 -4.49 0.40 -10.17
N PRO A 138 -4.89 -0.74 -10.79
CA PRO A 138 -6.24 -1.28 -10.61
C PRO A 138 -6.56 -1.58 -9.15
N LEU A 139 -5.63 -2.16 -8.39
CA LEU A 139 -5.84 -2.43 -6.96
C LEU A 139 -5.97 -1.14 -6.14
N LEU A 140 -5.18 -0.11 -6.45
CA LEU A 140 -5.28 1.20 -5.81
C LEU A 140 -6.64 1.85 -6.07
N ILE A 141 -7.11 1.82 -7.32
CA ILE A 141 -8.45 2.32 -7.69
C ILE A 141 -9.52 1.54 -6.93
N LEU A 142 -9.43 0.21 -6.92
CA LEU A 142 -10.38 -0.65 -6.22
C LEU A 142 -10.39 -0.36 -4.70
N HIS A 143 -9.22 -0.13 -4.10
CA HIS A 143 -9.09 0.28 -2.71
C HIS A 143 -9.79 1.62 -2.45
N ALA A 144 -9.55 2.63 -3.28
CA ALA A 144 -10.18 3.95 -3.14
C ALA A 144 -11.72 3.87 -3.30
N VAL A 145 -12.21 3.10 -4.28
CA VAL A 145 -13.65 2.91 -4.53
C VAL A 145 -14.31 2.20 -3.35
N THR A 146 -13.72 1.13 -2.85
CA THR A 146 -14.28 0.37 -1.71
C THR A 146 -14.30 1.21 -0.44
N MET A 147 -13.23 1.95 -0.15
CA MET A 147 -13.19 2.89 0.98
C MET A 147 -14.24 4.00 0.86
N THR A 148 -14.44 4.54 -0.34
CA THR A 148 -15.48 5.56 -0.59
C THR A 148 -16.89 5.01 -0.34
N ARG A 149 -17.16 3.75 -0.74
CA ARG A 149 -18.44 3.08 -0.47
C ARG A 149 -18.68 2.87 1.02
N VAL A 150 -17.65 2.45 1.77
CA VAL A 150 -17.73 2.30 3.24
C VAL A 150 -18.04 3.64 3.90
N TYR A 151 -17.34 4.70 3.48
CA TYR A 151 -17.55 6.05 4.03
C TYR A 151 -18.97 6.57 3.77
N ARG A 152 -19.46 6.46 2.52
CA ARG A 152 -20.82 6.86 2.16
C ARG A 152 -21.91 6.12 2.94
N LYS A 153 -21.72 4.82 3.19
CA LYS A 153 -22.68 4.04 4.00
C LYS A 153 -22.72 4.54 5.44
N ARG A 154 -21.56 4.76 6.05
CA ARG A 154 -21.45 5.30 7.42
C ARG A 154 -22.12 6.67 7.55
N ASP A 155 -21.89 7.57 6.61
CA ASP A 155 -22.51 8.91 6.64
C ASP A 155 -24.04 8.83 6.56
N ARG A 156 -24.59 7.91 5.76
CA ARG A 156 -26.04 7.67 5.67
C ARG A 156 -26.61 7.12 6.98
N GLU A 157 -25.88 6.24 7.66
CA GLU A 157 -26.30 5.69 8.96
C GLU A 157 -26.29 6.76 10.06
N VAL A 158 -25.26 7.61 10.11
CA VAL A 158 -25.18 8.73 11.08
C VAL A 158 -26.30 9.75 10.86
N LYS A 159 -26.64 10.05 9.61
CA LYS A 159 -27.75 10.96 9.28
C LYS A 159 -29.14 10.39 9.60
N LYS A 160 -29.31 9.07 9.72
CA LYS A 160 -30.59 8.44 10.11
C LYS A 160 -30.85 8.48 11.62
N ILE A 161 -29.82 8.72 12.42
CA ILE A 161 -29.88 8.71 13.90
C ILE A 161 -30.02 10.16 14.44
N ARG A 162 -29.87 11.16 13.58
CA ARG A 162 -30.08 12.58 13.91
C ARG A 162 -31.40 13.06 13.32
#